data_AF-A0A2G2IAT5-F1
#
_entry.id   AF-A0A2G2IAT5-F1
#
_cell.length_a   1.000
_cell.length_b   1.000
_cell.length_c   1.000
_cell.angle_alpha   90.00
_cell.angle_beta   90.00
_cell.angle_gamma   90.00
#
_symmetry.space_group_name_H-M   'P 1'
#
loop_
_entity.id
_entity.type
_entity.pdbx_description
1 polymer ?
#
loop_
_entity_poly.entity_id
_entity_poly.type
_entity_poly.pdbx_seq_one_letter_code
_entity_poly.pdbx_strand_id
1 'polypeptide(L)'
;MICLWTDYPIVELGDEPGKRAPVRRIDALHEYDGDRYVKLTVGGVTKEIKSGYIYTKPGRLGEVPSVSRLTLATLTPKGGE
;
A
#
# COMPACT_ATOMS: atom_id res chain seq x y z
N MET A 1 -4.37 7.60 13.88
CA MET A 1 -4.19 7.64 12.42
C MET A 1 -2.85 6.95 12.12
N ILE A 2 -2.86 5.77 11.51
CA ILE A 2 -1.64 5.02 11.20
C ILE A 2 -1.04 5.56 9.90
N CYS A 3 0.27 5.82 9.89
CA CYS A 3 0.99 6.16 8.66
C CYS A 3 1.47 4.86 7.99
N LEU A 4 1.18 4.71 6.71
CA LEU A 4 1.57 3.55 5.91
C LEU A 4 2.50 3.97 4.79
N TRP A 5 3.35 3.03 4.38
CA TRP A 5 4.36 3.24 3.35
C TRP A 5 4.37 2.11 2.33
N THR A 6 4.86 2.39 1.13
CA THR A 6 5.08 1.40 0.08
C THR A 6 6.30 1.74 -0.76
N ASP A 7 6.97 0.73 -1.28
CA ASP A 7 8.00 0.86 -2.31
C ASP A 7 7.56 0.26 -3.65
N TYR A 8 6.25 0.01 -3.80
CA TYR A 8 5.69 -0.53 -5.04
C TYR A 8 5.84 0.49 -6.18
N PRO A 9 6.30 0.08 -7.38
CA PRO A 9 6.43 0.97 -8.52
C PRO A 9 5.05 1.42 -9.05
N ILE A 10 4.84 2.72 -9.15
CA ILE A 10 3.62 3.37 -9.66
C ILE A 10 3.96 4.14 -10.93
N VAL A 11 3.64 3.55 -12.08
CA VAL A 11 3.96 4.11 -13.42
C VAL A 11 3.37 5.51 -13.62
N GLU A 12 2.20 5.78 -13.06
CA GLU A 12 1.52 7.09 -13.14
C GLU A 12 2.26 8.20 -12.38
N LEU A 13 3.15 7.84 -11.45
CA LEU A 13 4.06 8.78 -10.77
C LEU A 13 5.44 8.85 -11.45
N GLY A 14 5.59 8.23 -12.63
CA GLY A 14 6.84 8.18 -13.39
C GLY A 14 7.77 7.03 -13.02
N ASP A 15 7.32 6.05 -12.23
CA ASP A 15 8.16 4.88 -11.91
C ASP A 15 8.23 3.90 -13.10
N GLU A 16 9.38 3.24 -13.23
CA GLU A 16 9.57 2.21 -14.25
C GLU A 16 9.30 0.82 -13.65
N PRO A 17 8.43 0.00 -14.29
CA PRO A 17 8.14 -1.35 -13.80
C PRO A 17 9.41 -2.20 -13.83
N GLY A 18 9.62 -2.97 -12.74
CA GLY A 18 10.82 -3.80 -12.58
C GLY A 18 12.07 -3.03 -12.15
N LYS A 19 12.02 -1.70 -12.07
CA LYS A 19 13.08 -0.90 -11.45
C LYS A 19 12.75 -0.56 -10.00
N ARG A 20 13.79 -0.14 -9.28
CA ARG A 20 13.70 0.27 -7.89
C ARG A 20 12.91 1.58 -7.78
N ALA A 21 11.69 1.51 -7.27
CA ALA A 21 10.90 2.68 -6.95
C ALA A 21 11.32 3.30 -5.60
N PRO A 22 11.07 4.61 -5.39
CA PRO A 22 11.26 5.25 -4.09
C PRO A 22 10.16 4.83 -3.10
N VAL A 23 10.51 4.83 -1.81
CA VAL A 23 9.54 4.60 -0.73
C VAL A 23 8.64 5.83 -0.63
N ARG A 24 7.33 5.64 -0.71
CA ARG A 24 6.33 6.69 -0.63
C ARG A 24 5.34 6.44 0.50
N ARG A 25 4.81 7.52 1.06
CA ARG A 25 3.70 7.48 2.02
C ARG A 25 2.40 7.18 1.28
N ILE A 26 1.62 6.26 1.83
CA ILE A 26 0.25 6.01 1.39
C ILE A 26 -0.63 7.09 2.01
N ASP A 27 -1.37 7.79 1.15
CA ASP A 27 -2.26 8.88 1.51
C ASP A 27 -3.56 8.35 2.13
N ALA A 28 -4.13 7.29 1.52
CA ALA A 28 -5.37 6.67 1.97
C ALA A 28 -5.43 5.18 1.60
N LEU A 29 -6.06 4.36 2.46
CA LEU A 29 -6.51 3.01 2.11
C LEU A 29 -8.00 3.05 1.79
N HIS A 30 -8.40 2.45 0.68
CA HIS A 30 -9.79 2.43 0.23
C HIS A 30 -10.45 1.07 0.43
N GLU A 31 -9.81 0.01 -0.02
CA GLU A 31 -10.41 -1.33 -0.03
C GLU A 31 -9.33 -2.41 0.09
N TYR A 32 -9.64 -3.52 0.75
CA TYR A 32 -8.81 -4.72 0.82
C TYR A 32 -9.66 -5.92 0.42
N ASP A 33 -9.20 -6.71 -0.55
CA ASP A 33 -9.91 -7.90 -1.05
C ASP A 33 -10.02 -9.04 -0.02
N GLY A 34 -9.32 -8.93 1.12
CA GLY A 34 -9.26 -9.95 2.15
C GLY A 34 -8.16 -10.99 1.94
N ASP A 35 -7.42 -10.96 0.82
CA ASP A 35 -6.30 -11.86 0.56
C ASP A 35 -5.03 -11.11 0.16
N ARG A 36 -4.95 -10.62 -1.08
CA ARG A 36 -3.67 -10.19 -1.69
C ARG A 36 -3.60 -8.74 -2.11
N TYR A 37 -4.71 -8.06 -2.36
CA TYR A 37 -4.74 -6.80 -3.07
C TYR A 37 -5.46 -5.72 -2.27
N VAL A 38 -4.82 -4.55 -2.20
CA VAL A 38 -5.35 -3.38 -1.50
C VAL A 38 -5.40 -2.23 -2.48
N LYS A 39 -6.58 -1.60 -2.58
CA LYS A 39 -6.78 -0.35 -3.29
C LYS A 39 -6.46 0.81 -2.36
N LEU A 40 -5.57 1.70 -2.81
CA LEU A 40 -5.03 2.79 -2.01
C LEU A 40 -4.65 3.99 -2.87
N THR A 41 -4.36 5.13 -2.24
CA THR A 41 -3.84 6.33 -2.91
C THR A 41 -2.42 6.63 -2.45
N VAL A 42 -1.55 6.94 -3.41
CA VAL A 42 -0.17 7.41 -3.19
C VAL A 42 0.12 8.54 -4.16
N GLY A 43 0.57 9.69 -3.65
CA GLY A 43 0.88 10.85 -4.47
C GLY A 43 -0.31 11.33 -5.29
N GLY A 44 -1.54 11.18 -4.77
CA GLY A 44 -2.77 11.52 -5.48
C GLY A 44 -3.22 10.50 -6.55
N VAL A 45 -2.45 9.45 -6.81
CA VAL A 45 -2.82 8.37 -7.74
C VAL A 45 -3.48 7.23 -6.97
N THR A 46 -4.64 6.76 -7.45
CA THR A 46 -5.31 5.58 -6.89
C THR A 46 -4.84 4.33 -7.62
N LYS A 47 -4.31 3.35 -6.86
CA LYS A 47 -3.78 2.10 -7.40
C LYS A 47 -4.15 0.92 -6.52
N GLU A 48 -4.24 -0.24 -7.14
CA GLU A 48 -4.32 -1.52 -6.45
C GLU A 48 -2.94 -2.18 -6.44
N ILE A 49 -2.44 -2.51 -5.26
CA ILE A 49 -1.13 -3.13 -5.07
C ILE A 49 -1.24 -4.35 -4.15
N LYS A 50 -0.21 -5.21 -4.16
CA LYS A 50 -0.18 -6.36 -3.27
C LYS A 50 0.01 -5.92 -1.81
N SER A 51 -0.80 -6.46 -0.90
CA SER A 51 -0.79 -6.19 0.55
C SER A 51 0.60 -6.38 1.19
N GLY A 52 1.41 -7.29 0.65
CA GLY A 52 2.79 -7.51 1.10
C GLY A 52 3.74 -6.32 0.92
N TYR A 53 3.37 -5.31 0.12
CA TYR A 53 4.15 -4.09 -0.11
C TYR A 53 3.68 -2.89 0.73
N ILE A 54 2.86 -3.14 1.75
CA ILE A 54 2.36 -2.10 2.66
C ILE A 54 3.08 -2.26 3.99
N TYR A 55 3.68 -1.18 4.47
CA TYR A 55 4.55 -1.19 5.65
C TYR A 55 4.10 -0.18 6.70
N THR A 56 4.40 -0.47 7.96
CA THR A 56 4.16 0.42 9.11
C THR A 56 5.30 1.41 9.36
N LYS A 57 6.46 1.20 8.72
CA LYS A 57 7.64 2.07 8.77
C LYS A 57 8.22 2.33 7.36
N PRO A 58 8.92 3.45 7.10
CA PRO A 58 9.41 3.73 5.76
C PRO A 58 10.55 2.76 5.46
N GLY A 59 10.43 2.02 4.37
CA GLY A 59 11.40 1.02 3.97
C GLY A 59 10.88 0.17 2.83
N ARG A 60 11.46 -1.01 2.66
CA ARG A 60 11.21 -1.90 1.51
C ARG A 60 10.88 -3.31 1.93
N LEU A 61 10.41 -4.08 0.97
CA LEU A 61 10.12 -5.49 1.14
C LEU A 61 11.33 -6.24 1.73
N GLY A 62 11.13 -6.89 2.87
CA GLY A 62 12.18 -7.65 3.57
C GLY A 62 13.06 -6.81 4.51
N GLU A 63 13.11 -5.49 4.37
CA GLU A 63 13.81 -4.60 5.31
C GLU A 63 12.91 -4.17 6.48
N VAL A 64 11.61 -4.04 6.23
CA VAL A 64 10.63 -3.58 7.21
C VAL A 64 9.44 -4.55 7.27
N PRO A 65 8.77 -4.68 8.43
CA PRO A 65 7.62 -5.56 8.53
C PRO A 65 6.48 -4.99 7.68
N SER A 66 5.84 -5.88 6.93
CA SER A 66 4.60 -5.59 6.24
C SER A 66 3.43 -5.57 7.22
N VAL A 67 2.38 -4.85 6.85
CA VAL A 67 1.14 -4.80 7.62
C VAL A 67 0.44 -6.15 7.54
N SER A 68 0.05 -6.69 8.69
CA SER A 68 -0.73 -7.93 8.75
C SER A 68 -2.09 -7.77 8.06
N ARG A 69 -2.58 -8.84 7.41
CA ARG A 69 -3.88 -8.86 6.72
C ARG A 69 -5.05 -8.44 7.62
N LEU A 70 -5.05 -8.88 8.88
CA LEU A 70 -6.04 -8.48 9.88
C LEU A 70 -6.04 -6.97 10.14
N THR A 71 -4.85 -6.36 10.16
CA THR A 71 -4.70 -4.92 10.34
C THR A 71 -5.18 -4.17 9.10
N LEU A 72 -4.88 -4.66 7.89
CA LEU A 72 -5.42 -4.06 6.66
C LEU A 72 -6.95 -4.10 6.64
N ALA A 73 -7.55 -5.25 6.97
CA ALA A 73 -9.00 -5.43 7.02
C ALA A 73 -9.71 -4.55 8.06
N THR A 74 -9.00 -4.15 9.12
CA THR A 74 -9.54 -3.21 10.14
C THR A 74 -9.30 -1.74 9.79
N LEU A 75 -8.31 -1.44 8.95
CA LEU A 75 -8.00 -0.09 8.50
C LEU A 75 -8.80 0.32 7.26
N THR A 76 -9.22 -0.63 6.44
CA THR A 76 -10.09 -0.36 5.29
C THR A 76 -11.54 -0.27 5.75
N PRO A 77 -12.30 0.74 5.30
CA PRO A 77 -13.74 0.78 5.55
C PRO A 77 -14.35 -0.50 4.96
N LYS A 78 -15.13 -1.22 5.77
CA LYS A 78 -16.03 -2.24 5.20
C LYS A 78 -17.02 -1.47 4.35
N GLY A 79 -17.07 -1.75 3.04
CA GLY A 79 -18.13 -1.25 2.17
C GLY A 79 -19.45 -1.50 2.88
N GLY A 80 -20.14 -0.41 3.24
CA GLY A 80 -21.44 -0.50 3.89
C GLY A 80 -22.41 -1.19 2.95
N GLU A 81 -23.11 -2.19 3.49
CA GLU A 81 -24.35 -2.74 2.93
C GLU A 81 -25.38 -1.64 2.63
#